data_AF-A0A1G8PQA7-F1
#
_entry.id   AF-A0A1G8PQA7-F1
#
_cell.length_a   1.000
_cell.length_b   1.000
_cell.length_c   1.000
_cell.angle_alpha   90.00
_cell.angle_beta   90.00
_cell.angle_gamma   90.00
#
_symmetry.space_group_name_H-M   'P 1'
#
loop_
_entity.id
_entity.type
_entity.pdbx_description
1 polymer ?
#
loop_
_entity_poly.entity_id
_entity_poly.type
_entity_poly.pdbx_seq_one_letter_code
_entity_poly.pdbx_strand_id
1 'polypeptide(L)' 'KLTTQRNNSLHYGSDAGAEMAATYHSVISTVKLHGSSVWNFIGTFFKKIFNGCRDYVNMVPGKISLSTSEC' A
#
# COMPACT_ATOMS: atom_id res chain seq x y z
N LYS A 1 -25.16 30.99 27.29
CA LYS A 1 -25.43 30.26 26.02
C LYS A 1 -24.31 29.24 25.84
N LEU A 2 -24.56 27.98 26.21
CA LEU A 2 -23.57 26.90 26.27
C LEU A 2 -23.63 26.13 24.95
N THR A 3 -22.76 26.48 24.00
CA THR A 3 -22.57 25.70 22.77
C THR A 3 -21.47 24.68 23.02
N THR A 4 -21.87 23.48 23.47
CA THR A 4 -21.01 22.29 23.45
C THR A 4 -20.68 21.98 22.00
N GLN A 5 -19.42 22.17 21.60
CA GLN A 5 -18.88 21.54 20.39
C GLN A 5 -19.04 20.03 20.56
N ARG A 6 -19.93 19.42 19.78
CA ARG A 6 -20.03 17.96 19.74
C ARG A 6 -18.84 17.46 18.92
N ASN A 7 -18.04 16.60 19.53
CA ASN A 7 -16.98 15.85 18.88
C ASN A 7 -17.56 15.17 17.62
N ASN A 8 -17.22 15.70 16.44
CA ASN A 8 -17.43 15.00 15.19
C ASN A 8 -16.62 13.72 15.28
N SER A 9 -17.29 12.56 15.25
CA SER A 9 -16.59 11.29 15.10
C SER A 9 -15.72 11.39 13.85
N LEU A 10 -14.47 10.93 13.93
CA LEU A 10 -13.68 10.71 12.72
C LEU A 10 -14.40 9.63 11.91
N HIS A 11 -15.30 10.05 11.05
CA HIS A 11 -15.91 9.18 10.08
C HIS A 11 -14.85 8.89 9.03
N TYR A 12 -14.29 7.68 9.04
CA TYR A 12 -13.50 7.15 7.94
C TYR A 12 -14.38 6.85 6.70
N GLY A 13 -15.55 7.48 6.60
CA GLY A 13 -16.46 7.44 5.45
C GLY A 13 -16.32 8.67 4.56
N SER A 14 -15.16 9.34 4.60
CA SER A 14 -14.77 10.24 3.50
C SER A 14 -14.40 9.37 2.30
N ASP A 15 -14.79 9.79 1.11
CA ASP A 15 -14.46 9.15 -0.17
C ASP A 15 -12.95 8.83 -0.25
N ALA A 16 -12.10 9.78 0.14
CA ALA A 16 -10.65 9.60 0.21
C ALA A 16 -10.20 8.46 1.16
N GLY A 17 -10.89 8.26 2.29
CA GLY A 17 -10.60 7.17 3.23
C GLY A 17 -10.97 5.81 2.63
N ALA A 18 -12.12 5.74 1.98
CA ALA A 18 -12.56 4.53 1.28
C ALA A 18 -11.62 4.17 0.12
N GLU A 19 -11.21 5.15 -0.68
CA GLU A 19 -10.24 4.98 -1.76
C GLU A 19 -8.87 4.47 -1.26
N MET A 20 -8.36 5.04 -0.15
CA MET A 20 -7.12 4.56 0.48
C MET A 20 -7.25 3.11 0.93
N ALA A 21 -8.34 2.76 1.63
CA ALA A 21 -8.57 1.41 2.10
C ALA A 21 -8.66 0.41 0.94
N ALA A 22 -9.38 0.76 -0.13
CA ALA A 22 -9.48 -0.05 -1.34
C ALA A 22 -8.12 -0.25 -2.02
N THR A 23 -7.31 0.81 -2.08
CA THR A 23 -5.96 0.76 -2.67
C THR A 23 -5.06 -0.20 -1.89
N TYR A 24 -4.97 -0.06 -0.56
CA TYR A 24 -4.18 -0.96 0.28
C TYR A 24 -4.67 -2.41 0.18
N HIS A 25 -5.99 -2.60 0.23
CA HIS A 25 -6.58 -3.94 0.12
C HIS A 25 -6.25 -4.62 -1.22
N SER A 26 -6.26 -3.86 -2.32
CA SER A 26 -5.88 -4.34 -3.66
C SER A 26 -4.42 -4.82 -3.71
N VAL A 27 -3.49 -4.02 -3.18
CA VAL A 27 -2.07 -4.38 -3.12
C VAL A 27 -1.85 -5.64 -2.29
N ILE A 28 -2.40 -5.69 -1.08
CA ILE A 28 -2.27 -6.84 -0.17
C ILE A 28 -2.85 -8.12 -0.81
N SER A 29 -4.05 -8.03 -1.39
CA SER A 29 -4.69 -9.17 -2.04
C SER A 29 -3.87 -9.68 -3.22
N THR A 30 -3.29 -8.78 -4.01
CA THR A 30 -2.44 -9.14 -5.15
C THR A 30 -1.15 -9.82 -4.71
N VAL A 31 -0.48 -9.30 -3.67
CA VAL A 31 0.73 -9.92 -3.12
C VAL A 31 0.43 -11.32 -2.56
N LYS A 32 -0.70 -11.48 -1.86
CA LYS A 32 -1.17 -12.78 -1.37
C LYS A 32 -1.52 -13.75 -2.50
N LEU A 33 -2.14 -13.26 -3.58
CA LEU A 33 -2.46 -14.05 -4.77
C LEU A 33 -1.20 -14.63 -5.43
N HIS A 34 -0.10 -13.86 -5.44
CA HIS A 34 1.22 -14.33 -5.88
C HIS A 34 1.95 -15.21 -4.85
N GLY A 35 1.29 -15.63 -3.76
CA GLY A 35 1.86 -16.52 -2.75
C GLY A 35 3.04 -15.92 -1.98
N SER A 36 3.16 -14.59 -1.95
CA SER A 36 4.34 -13.90 -1.44
C SER A 36 4.09 -13.22 -0.09
N SER A 37 5.16 -13.06 0.69
CA SER A 37 5.12 -12.29 1.94
C SER A 37 4.90 -10.81 1.65
N VAL A 38 3.82 -10.25 2.20
CA VAL A 38 3.50 -8.81 2.12
C VAL A 38 4.64 -7.95 2.67
N TRP A 39 5.26 -8.38 3.78
CA TRP A 39 6.39 -7.67 4.39
C TRP A 39 7.63 -7.67 3.48
N ASN A 40 7.93 -8.79 2.82
CA ASN A 40 9.04 -8.87 1.88
C ASN A 40 8.79 -7.99 0.65
N PHE A 41 7.56 -7.96 0.13
CA PHE A 41 7.18 -7.08 -0.95
C PHE A 41 7.38 -5.60 -0.58
N ILE A 42 6.84 -5.17 0.57
CA ILE A 42 6.95 -3.78 1.04
C ILE A 42 8.43 -3.39 1.19
N GLY A 43 9.25 -4.23 1.83
CA GLY A 43 10.68 -3.98 2.00
C GLY A 43 11.41 -3.82 0.68
N THR A 44 11.23 -4.75 -0.26
CA THR A 44 11.90 -4.68 -1.57
C THR A 44 11.39 -3.50 -2.40
N PHE A 45 10.09 -3.22 -2.36
CA PHE A 45 9.49 -2.09 -3.08
C PHE A 45 10.14 -0.76 -2.65
N PHE A 46 10.18 -0.48 -1.35
CA PHE A 46 10.79 0.76 -0.86
C PHE A 46 12.31 0.79 -1.08
N LYS A 47 13.00 -0.34 -0.94
CA LYS A 47 14.44 -0.41 -1.28
C LYS A 47 14.70 0.00 -2.74
N LYS A 48 13.89 -0.48 -3.69
CA LYS A 48 14.00 -0.09 -5.11
C LYS A 48 13.75 1.42 -5.30
N ILE A 49 12.74 1.99 -4.64
CA ILE A 49 12.46 3.45 -4.70
C ILE A 49 13.63 4.26 -4.14
N PHE A 50 14.15 3.91 -2.96
CA PHE A 50 15.25 4.63 -2.34
C PHE A 50 16.56 4.52 -3.12
N ASN A 51 16.75 3.43 -3.86
CA ASN A 51 17.86 3.27 -4.80
C ASN A 51 17.66 4.02 -6.13
N GLY A 52 16.57 4.78 -6.28
CA GLY A 52 16.30 5.60 -7.47
C GLY A 52 15.65 4.84 -8.64
N CYS A 53 15.17 3.62 -8.43
CA CYS A 53 14.46 2.88 -9.47
C CYS A 53 13.13 3.56 -9.81
N ARG A 54 12.94 3.88 -11.10
CA ARG A 54 11.71 4.47 -11.65
C ARG A 54 10.96 3.54 -12.60
N ASP A 55 11.43 2.31 -12.74
CA ASP A 55 10.80 1.30 -13.58
C ASP A 55 9.62 0.65 -12.83
N TYR A 56 8.53 1.40 -12.73
CA TYR A 56 7.33 0.98 -12.00
C TYR A 56 6.67 -0.29 -12.58
N VAL A 57 6.89 -0.57 -13.86
CA VAL A 57 6.38 -1.78 -14.52
C VAL A 57 6.99 -3.03 -13.87
N ASN A 58 8.26 -2.95 -13.47
CA ASN A 58 8.96 -4.03 -12.75
C ASN A 58 8.83 -3.96 -11.22
N MET A 59 8.03 -3.01 -10.71
CA MET A 59 7.71 -2.88 -9.28
C MET A 59 6.37 -3.50 -8.89
N VAL A 60 5.64 -4.09 -9.84
CA VAL A 60 4.37 -4.77 -9.54
C VAL A 60 4.62 -6.03 -8.70
N PRO A 61 3.66 -6.43 -7.82
CA PRO A 61 3.79 -7.57 -6.93
C PRO A 61 4.35 -8.83 -7.61
N GLY A 62 3.78 -9.25 -8.74
CA GLY A 62 4.24 -10.44 -9.45
C GLY A 62 5.71 -10.38 -9.90
N LYS A 63 6.24 -9.20 -10.23
CA LYS A 63 7.62 -9.03 -10.68
C LYS A 63 8.60 -8.95 -9.51
N ILE A 64 8.21 -8.28 -8.41
CA ILE A 64 9.02 -8.23 -7.18
C ILE A 64 9.09 -9.60 -6.52
N SER A 65 7.98 -10.34 -6.49
CA SER A 65 7.92 -11.71 -5.98
C SER A 65 8.81 -12.68 -6.74
N LEU A 66 8.93 -12.51 -8.06
CA LEU A 66 9.83 -13.32 -8.90
C LEU A 66 11.29 -12.85 -8.84
N SER A 67 11.56 -11.57 -8.54
CA SER A 67 12.94 -11.09 -8.44
C SER A 67 13.53 -11.46 -7.07
N THR A 68 13.99 -12.69 -6.93
CA THR A 68 15.00 -13.01 -5.92
C THR A 68 16.25 -12.21 -6.28
N SER A 69 16.52 -11.17 -5.49
CA SER A 69 17.79 -10.44 -5.42
C SER A 69 18.38 -9.94 -6.75
N GLU A 70 17.90 -8.80 -7.27
CA GLU A 70 18.73 -7.96 -8.15
C GLU A 70 18.52 -6.47 -7.82
N CYS A 71 19.46 -5.94 -7.04
CA CYS A 71 20.11 -4.63 -7.16
C CYS A 71 21.56 -4.84 -6.72
#